data_AF-M5VPD4-F1
#
_entry.id   AF-M5VPD4-F1
#
_cell.length_a   1.000
_cell.length_b   1.000
_cell.length_c   1.000
_cell.angle_alpha   90.00
_cell.angle_beta   90.00
_cell.angle_gamma   90.00
#
_symmetry.space_group_name_H-M   'P 1'
#
loop_
_entity.id
_entity.type
_entity.pdbx_description
1 polymer ?
#
loop_
_entity_poly.entity_id
_entity_poly.type
_entity_poly.pdbx_seq_one_letter_code
_entity_poly.pdbx_strand_id
1 'polypeptide(L)'
;MGSHYFAQALAMVLIASMLAVGLANKDWQHGNYTGWGFNRGLNKTKGPNKITVGGSENWHYGFDYKQWAWKNGPFYINDTLVFKYDPPNDTTRPHSVYLFQNPWSFMKCDLSQAKMVGKPTQGGGEGFEFVLKSWQPYYFACGEHNGLHCKDGLMRFVVFPMFRGWNY
;
A
#
# COMPACT_ATOMS: atom_id res chain seq x y z
N MET A 1 -0.65 7.46 -53.26
CA MET A 1 -1.38 6.34 -52.63
C MET A 1 -0.42 5.43 -51.83
N GLY A 2 0.39 5.98 -50.93
CA GLY A 2 1.45 5.21 -50.26
C GLY A 2 1.67 5.58 -48.79
N SER A 3 0.76 6.30 -48.14
CA SER A 3 0.86 6.66 -46.72
C SER A 3 -0.13 5.84 -45.87
N HIS A 4 -1.36 5.64 -46.35
CA HIS A 4 -2.37 4.85 -45.66
C HIS A 4 -2.00 3.36 -45.52
N TYR A 5 -1.35 2.77 -46.52
CA TYR A 5 -0.90 1.38 -46.46
C TYR A 5 0.24 1.16 -45.45
N PHE A 6 1.12 2.15 -45.27
CA PHE A 6 2.20 2.08 -44.28
C PHE A 6 1.68 2.22 -42.85
N ALA A 7 0.71 3.12 -42.62
CA ALA A 7 0.07 3.26 -41.32
C ALA A 7 -0.75 2.01 -40.91
N GLN A 8 -1.44 1.39 -41.87
CA GLN A 8 -2.16 0.13 -41.63
C GLN A 8 -1.21 -1.05 -41.39
N ALA A 9 -0.08 -1.13 -42.12
CA ALA A 9 0.94 -2.15 -41.88
C ALA A 9 1.59 -2.02 -40.49
N LEU A 10 1.90 -0.79 -40.04
CA LEU A 10 2.42 -0.52 -38.70
C LEU A 10 1.42 -0.88 -37.59
N ALA A 11 0.13 -0.58 -37.78
CA ALA A 11 -0.91 -0.95 -36.82
C ALA A 11 -1.06 -2.47 -36.69
N MET A 12 -0.99 -3.22 -37.80
CA MET A 12 -1.06 -4.69 -37.78
C MET A 12 0.17 -5.33 -37.12
N VAL A 13 1.37 -4.78 -37.31
CA VAL A 13 2.60 -5.26 -36.65
C VAL A 13 2.55 -5.05 -35.12
N LEU A 14 1.98 -3.94 -34.66
CA LEU A 14 1.82 -3.64 -33.22
C LEU A 14 0.74 -4.49 -32.54
N ILE A 15 -0.32 -4.88 -33.27
CA ILE A 15 -1.36 -5.77 -32.72
C ILE A 15 -0.89 -7.24 -32.71
N ALA A 16 -0.15 -7.69 -33.72
CA ALA A 16 0.43 -9.03 -33.76
C ALA A 16 1.50 -9.24 -32.68
N SER A 17 2.25 -8.20 -32.31
CA SER A 17 3.27 -8.28 -31.25
C SER A 17 2.67 -8.35 -29.84
N MET A 18 1.41 -7.95 -29.63
CA MET A 18 0.71 -8.16 -28.34
C MET A 18 0.07 -9.55 -28.21
N LEU A 19 -0.20 -10.24 -29.33
CA LEU A 19 -0.71 -11.62 -29.31
C LEU A 19 0.41 -12.68 -29.25
N ALA A 20 1.63 -12.34 -29.68
CA ALA A 20 2.78 -13.25 -29.62
C ALA A 20 3.38 -13.42 -28.20
N VAL A 21 3.17 -12.45 -27.30
CA VAL A 21 3.60 -12.57 -25.89
C VAL A 21 2.62 -13.43 -25.06
N GLY A 22 1.44 -13.74 -25.61
CA GLY A 22 0.40 -14.52 -24.93
C GLY A 22 0.42 -16.04 -25.17
N LEU A 23 1.30 -16.57 -26.04
CA LEU A 23 1.25 -17.99 -26.44
C LEU A 23 2.60 -18.73 -26.42
N ALA A 24 3.67 -18.12 -25.91
CA ALA A 24 4.97 -18.76 -25.76
C ALA A 24 5.38 -18.94 -24.29
N ASN A 25 4.59 -19.71 -23.53
CA ASN A 25 5.15 -20.68 -22.59
C ASN A 25 4.06 -21.69 -22.20
N LYS A 26 3.87 -22.71 -23.05
CA LYS A 26 3.07 -23.89 -22.73
C LYS A 26 4.00 -25.09 -22.71
N ASP A 27 4.89 -25.12 -21.73
CA ASP A 27 5.50 -26.37 -21.26
C ASP A 27 4.86 -26.77 -19.94
N TRP A 28 3.88 -27.67 -20.10
CA TRP A 28 3.27 -28.43 -19.04
C TRP A 28 4.30 -29.48 -18.58
N GLN A 29 5.17 -29.09 -17.65
CA GLN A 29 5.97 -30.03 -16.88
C GLN A 29 5.58 -29.95 -15.41
N HIS A 30 5.25 -31.12 -14.85
CA HIS A 30 4.94 -31.31 -13.44
C HIS A 30 6.16 -30.90 -12.60
N GLY A 31 6.12 -29.68 -12.07
CA GLY A 31 7.20 -29.10 -11.28
C GLY A 31 6.63 -28.38 -10.06
N ASN A 32 6.95 -28.93 -8.88
CA ASN A 32 6.58 -28.41 -7.57
C ASN A 32 7.30 -27.06 -7.30
N TYR A 33 6.72 -25.94 -7.75
CA TYR A 33 7.20 -24.61 -7.39
C TYR A 33 6.78 -24.22 -5.97
N THR A 34 7.48 -24.78 -4.99
CA THR A 34 7.59 -24.21 -3.66
C THR A 34 8.52 -23.00 -3.73
N GLY A 35 7.99 -21.84 -4.10
CA GLY A 35 8.86 -20.70 -4.45
C GLY A 35 8.23 -19.31 -4.47
N TRP A 36 7.22 -19.05 -3.63
CA TRP A 36 6.82 -17.71 -3.21
C TRP A 36 6.41 -17.86 -1.74
N GLY A 37 6.99 -17.06 -0.83
CA GLY A 37 7.04 -17.28 0.62
C GLY A 37 5.71 -17.26 1.41
N PHE A 38 4.65 -17.90 0.91
CA PHE A 38 3.33 -18.03 1.52
C PHE A 38 3.17 -19.30 2.38
N ASN A 39 4.28 -19.89 2.88
CA ASN A 39 4.21 -21.01 3.81
C ASN A 39 4.42 -20.55 5.27
N ARG A 40 3.52 -19.67 5.73
CA ARG A 40 3.10 -19.68 7.13
C ARG A 40 1.67 -20.18 7.11
N GLY A 41 1.43 -21.31 7.79
CA GLY A 41 0.20 -22.09 7.72
C GLY A 41 -1.05 -21.24 7.50
N LEU A 42 -1.83 -21.62 6.49
CA LEU A 42 -3.12 -21.03 6.14
C LEU A 42 -4.08 -21.17 7.33
N ASN A 43 -3.94 -20.29 8.31
CA ASN A 43 -5.00 -19.97 9.23
C ASN A 43 -6.10 -19.36 8.36
N LYS A 44 -7.15 -20.16 8.11
CA LYS A 44 -8.43 -19.72 7.54
C LYS A 44 -8.72 -18.31 8.05
N THR A 45 -8.73 -17.35 7.13
CA THR A 45 -8.71 -15.91 7.41
C THR A 45 -9.98 -15.51 8.18
N LYS A 46 -9.89 -15.44 9.51
CA LYS A 46 -10.98 -15.09 10.42
C LYS A 46 -11.41 -13.62 10.25
N GLY A 47 -12.30 -13.33 9.30
CA GLY A 47 -12.98 -12.02 9.18
C GLY A 47 -12.05 -10.79 9.10
N PRO A 48 -12.58 -9.56 9.14
CA PRO A 48 -11.76 -8.35 9.16
C PRO A 48 -10.77 -8.34 10.35
N ASN A 49 -9.50 -8.03 10.09
CA ASN A 49 -8.46 -7.93 11.13
C ASN A 49 -8.28 -6.48 11.61
N LYS A 50 -7.96 -6.30 12.89
CA LYS A 50 -7.36 -5.05 13.40
C LYS A 50 -5.84 -5.20 13.43
N ILE A 51 -5.12 -4.29 12.78
CA ILE A 51 -3.68 -4.36 12.55
C ILE A 51 -3.04 -3.07 13.06
N THR A 52 -2.23 -3.16 14.11
CA THR A 52 -1.45 -2.02 14.62
C THR A 52 -0.32 -1.68 13.66
N VAL A 53 -0.33 -0.45 13.14
CA VAL A 53 0.71 0.06 12.24
C VAL A 53 2.03 0.16 13.01
N GLY A 54 3.08 -0.47 12.48
CA GLY A 54 4.39 -0.58 13.15
C GLY A 54 4.50 -1.69 14.19
N GLY A 55 3.41 -2.41 14.52
CA GLY A 55 3.44 -3.46 15.54
C GLY A 55 3.78 -2.88 16.92
N SER A 56 4.84 -3.40 17.56
CA SER A 56 5.31 -2.90 18.86
C SER A 56 5.94 -1.51 18.80
N GLU A 57 6.47 -1.12 17.63
CA GLU A 57 7.08 0.20 17.43
C GLU A 57 6.02 1.30 17.33
N ASN A 58 4.78 0.94 16.98
CA ASN A 58 3.69 1.88 16.74
C ASN A 58 4.02 2.90 15.62
N TRP A 59 3.38 4.08 15.63
CA TRP A 59 3.56 5.15 14.63
C TRP A 59 4.49 6.26 15.15
N HIS A 60 5.75 6.26 14.75
CA HIS A 60 6.77 7.23 15.18
C HIS A 60 7.84 7.50 14.13
N TYR A 61 8.65 8.53 14.39
CA TYR A 61 9.74 8.96 13.51
C TYR A 61 10.88 7.93 13.46
N GLY A 62 11.38 7.64 12.26
CA GLY A 62 12.60 6.87 12.04
C GLY A 62 12.41 5.37 11.84
N PHE A 63 11.17 4.88 11.80
CA PHE A 63 10.86 3.47 11.57
C PHE A 63 10.56 3.16 10.09
N ASP A 64 11.03 2.01 9.59
CA ASP A 64 10.81 1.60 8.19
C ASP A 64 9.44 0.96 7.98
N TYR A 65 8.43 1.81 7.79
CA TYR A 65 7.07 1.36 7.51
C TYR A 65 6.90 0.67 6.16
N LYS A 66 7.81 0.88 5.20
CA LYS A 66 7.76 0.17 3.92
C LYS A 66 8.12 -1.30 4.13
N GLN A 67 9.20 -1.56 4.87
CA GLN A 67 9.59 -2.92 5.21
C GLN A 67 8.55 -3.58 6.11
N TRP A 68 8.00 -2.85 7.09
CA TRP A 68 6.90 -3.35 7.93
C TRP A 68 5.68 -3.74 7.09
N ALA A 69 5.20 -2.87 6.19
CA ALA A 69 4.02 -3.15 5.37
C ALA A 69 4.25 -4.37 4.46
N TRP A 70 5.45 -4.50 3.88
CA TRP A 70 5.81 -5.66 3.07
C TRP A 70 5.81 -6.97 3.87
N LYS A 71 6.33 -6.97 5.11
CA LYS A 71 6.40 -8.16 5.98
C LYS A 71 5.05 -8.56 6.60
N ASN A 72 4.13 -7.59 6.78
CA ASN A 72 2.86 -7.81 7.47
C ASN A 72 1.67 -7.94 6.50
N GLY A 73 1.90 -7.79 5.20
CA GLY A 73 0.92 -8.14 4.19
C GLY A 73 0.71 -9.66 4.06
N PRO A 74 -0.32 -10.11 3.32
CA PRO A 74 -1.30 -9.29 2.61
C PRO A 74 -2.29 -8.60 3.56
N PHE A 75 -2.68 -7.37 3.19
CA PHE A 75 -3.82 -6.66 3.81
C PHE A 75 -5.08 -6.98 3.02
N TYR A 76 -6.24 -6.93 3.67
CA TYR A 76 -7.51 -7.23 3.04
C TYR A 76 -8.52 -6.09 3.17
N ILE A 77 -9.49 -6.06 2.25
CA ILE A 77 -10.63 -5.16 2.35
C ILE A 77 -11.36 -5.42 3.68
N ASN A 78 -11.76 -4.32 4.33
CA ASN A 78 -12.32 -4.21 5.68
C ASN A 78 -11.33 -4.42 6.83
N ASP A 79 -10.06 -4.75 6.57
CA ASP A 79 -9.06 -4.66 7.63
C ASP A 79 -8.97 -3.22 8.16
N THR A 80 -8.73 -3.11 9.45
CA THR A 80 -8.59 -1.84 10.16
C THR A 80 -7.14 -1.64 10.53
N LEU A 81 -6.55 -0.55 10.03
CA LEU A 81 -5.24 -0.08 10.45
C LEU A 81 -5.40 0.77 11.71
N VAL A 82 -4.71 0.40 12.78
CA VAL A 82 -4.70 1.13 14.05
C VAL A 82 -3.39 1.89 14.17
N PHE A 83 -3.46 3.21 14.16
CA PHE A 83 -2.32 4.10 14.32
C PHE A 83 -2.23 4.54 15.77
N LYS A 84 -1.21 4.06 16.49
CA LYS A 84 -0.94 4.45 17.87
C LYS A 84 0.25 5.41 17.92
N TYR A 85 0.07 6.55 18.57
CA TYR A 85 1.10 7.57 18.75
C TYR A 85 0.71 8.49 19.91
N ASP A 86 1.69 8.95 20.65
CA ASP A 86 1.42 9.78 21.83
C ASP A 86 0.81 11.13 21.43
N PRO A 87 -0.27 11.58 22.10
CA PRO A 87 -0.76 12.93 21.94
C PRO A 87 0.33 13.96 22.25
N PRO A 88 0.40 15.09 21.52
CA PRO A 88 1.42 16.09 21.74
C PRO A 88 1.32 16.70 23.14
N ASN A 89 2.48 16.97 23.74
CA ASN A 89 2.64 17.71 24.98
C ASN A 89 3.95 18.54 24.89
N ASP A 90 4.37 19.17 25.99
CA ASP A 90 5.57 20.03 26.01
C ASP A 90 6.87 19.33 25.57
N THR A 91 6.92 17.99 25.64
CA THR A 91 8.09 17.17 25.31
C THR A 91 7.85 16.18 24.16
N THR A 92 6.59 15.83 23.88
CA THR A 92 6.19 14.90 22.83
C THR A 92 5.82 15.65 21.56
N ARG A 93 6.59 15.45 20.49
CA ARG A 93 6.27 16.02 19.18
C ARG A 93 4.99 15.40 18.61
N PRO A 94 4.14 16.18 17.93
CA PRO A 94 2.93 15.66 17.33
C PRO A 94 3.23 14.66 16.21
N HIS A 95 2.30 13.73 16.02
CA HIS A 95 2.21 12.86 14.85
C HIS A 95 0.79 12.90 14.32
N SER A 96 0.60 12.81 13.00
CA SER A 96 -0.73 12.72 12.40
C SER A 96 -0.74 11.64 11.32
N VAL A 97 -1.94 11.36 10.80
CA VAL A 97 -2.13 10.42 9.71
C VAL A 97 -2.79 11.16 8.56
N TYR A 98 -2.06 11.30 7.47
CA TYR A 98 -2.53 11.83 6.20
C TYR A 98 -2.72 10.70 5.19
N LEU A 99 -3.78 10.82 4.40
CA LEU A 99 -4.07 9.96 3.25
C LEU A 99 -3.93 10.77 1.98
N PHE A 100 -3.04 10.33 1.10
CA PHE A 100 -2.81 10.93 -0.22
C PHE A 100 -3.66 10.24 -1.27
N GLN A 101 -4.25 11.01 -2.18
CA GLN A 101 -5.01 10.52 -3.32
C GLN A 101 -4.15 10.37 -4.57
N ASN A 102 -3.00 11.07 -4.60
CA ASN A 102 -2.09 11.09 -5.74
C ASN A 102 -0.71 10.49 -5.36
N PRO A 103 -0.22 9.47 -6.09
CA PRO A 103 1.06 8.83 -5.79
C PRO A 103 2.27 9.77 -5.96
N TRP A 104 2.23 10.73 -6.89
CA TRP A 104 3.30 11.72 -7.07
C TRP A 104 3.40 12.66 -5.88
N SER A 105 2.27 13.15 -5.36
CA SER A 105 2.23 13.95 -4.13
C SER A 105 2.76 13.15 -2.94
N PHE A 106 2.39 11.86 -2.82
CA PHE A 106 2.92 10.97 -1.77
C PHE A 106 4.44 10.81 -1.85
N MET A 107 4.98 10.57 -3.04
CA MET A 107 6.44 10.42 -3.22
C MET A 107 7.21 11.67 -2.82
N LYS A 108 6.65 12.85 -3.11
CA LYS A 108 7.22 14.16 -2.79
C LYS A 108 6.87 14.66 -1.38
N CYS A 109 6.00 13.96 -0.65
CA CYS A 109 5.42 14.42 0.61
C CYS A 109 4.73 15.80 0.50
N ASP A 110 4.07 16.05 -0.64
CA ASP A 110 3.28 17.26 -0.88
C ASP A 110 1.89 17.12 -0.26
N LEU A 111 1.68 17.81 0.86
CA LEU A 111 0.44 17.73 1.63
C LEU A 111 -0.70 18.60 1.09
N SER A 112 -0.48 19.41 0.04
CA SER A 112 -1.44 20.40 -0.45
C SER A 112 -2.81 19.83 -0.82
N GLN A 113 -2.86 18.56 -1.25
CA GLN A 113 -4.08 17.83 -1.57
C GLN A 113 -4.30 16.61 -0.66
N ALA A 114 -3.37 16.33 0.26
CA ALA A 114 -3.49 15.20 1.16
C ALA A 114 -4.51 15.48 2.26
N LYS A 115 -5.29 14.47 2.62
CA LYS A 115 -6.33 14.60 3.65
C LYS A 115 -5.81 14.12 4.99
N MET A 116 -5.84 14.98 6.01
CA MET A 116 -5.66 14.52 7.39
C MET A 116 -6.85 13.62 7.76
N VAL A 117 -6.56 12.36 8.07
CA VAL A 117 -7.56 11.37 8.49
C VAL A 117 -7.47 11.08 9.98
N GLY A 118 -6.27 11.18 10.58
CA GLY A 118 -6.04 11.09 12.03
C GLY A 118 -5.32 12.33 12.55
N LYS A 119 -5.93 13.02 13.52
CA LYS A 119 -5.40 14.23 14.15
C LYS A 119 -4.34 13.90 15.22
N PRO A 120 -3.46 14.84 15.59
CA PRO A 120 -2.44 14.63 16.61
C PRO A 120 -2.90 14.08 17.96
N THR A 121 -4.13 14.35 18.35
CA THR A 121 -4.69 13.89 19.63
C THR A 121 -5.33 12.51 19.57
N GLN A 122 -5.48 11.91 18.38
CA GLN A 122 -6.26 10.68 18.18
C GLN A 122 -5.42 9.39 18.24
N GLY A 123 -4.09 9.49 18.32
CA GLY A 123 -3.22 8.32 18.40
C GLY A 123 -3.10 7.70 19.79
N GLY A 124 -3.52 8.41 20.85
CA GLY A 124 -3.44 7.92 22.22
C GLY A 124 -4.44 6.81 22.55
N GLY A 125 -4.20 6.08 23.64
CA GLY A 125 -5.10 5.03 24.12
C GLY A 125 -5.27 3.89 23.12
N GLU A 126 -6.50 3.70 22.65
CA GLU A 126 -6.82 2.68 21.63
C GLU A 126 -6.25 3.01 20.25
N GLY A 127 -5.89 4.28 20.00
CA GLY A 127 -5.33 4.75 18.74
C GLY A 127 -6.37 5.15 17.70
N PHE A 128 -5.89 5.74 16.60
CA PHE A 128 -6.71 6.15 15.48
C PHE A 128 -6.95 4.96 14.53
N GLU A 129 -8.21 4.62 14.30
CA GLU A 129 -8.59 3.51 13.42
C GLU A 129 -8.95 3.98 12.00
N PHE A 130 -8.39 3.32 10.99
CA PHE A 130 -8.71 3.53 9.58
C PHE A 130 -9.09 2.21 8.91
N VAL A 131 -10.30 2.13 8.36
CA VAL A 131 -10.79 0.92 7.68
C VAL A 131 -10.45 0.97 6.17
N LEU A 132 -9.84 -0.10 5.66
CA LEU A 132 -9.51 -0.29 4.24
C LEU A 132 -10.75 -0.71 3.44
N LYS A 133 -11.56 0.26 3.01
CA LYS A 133 -12.90 -0.01 2.47
C LYS A 133 -12.96 -0.48 1.00
N SER A 134 -11.88 -0.32 0.22
CA SER A 134 -11.96 -0.48 -1.23
C SER A 134 -10.69 -1.13 -1.80
N TRP A 135 -10.84 -1.82 -2.94
CA TRP A 135 -9.73 -2.38 -3.69
C TRP A 135 -8.99 -1.28 -4.47
N GLN A 136 -8.11 -0.58 -3.78
CA GLN A 136 -7.27 0.49 -4.33
C GLN A 136 -6.02 0.69 -3.44
N PRO A 137 -4.93 1.28 -3.94
CA PRO A 137 -3.81 1.65 -3.07
C PRO A 137 -4.19 2.76 -2.09
N TYR A 138 -3.74 2.64 -0.85
CA TYR A 138 -3.82 3.68 0.18
C TYR A 138 -2.41 4.16 0.53
N TYR A 139 -2.19 5.47 0.40
CA TYR A 139 -0.90 6.13 0.60
C TYR A 139 -0.93 6.90 1.93
N PHE A 140 -0.36 6.34 2.99
CA PHE A 140 -0.37 6.94 4.33
C PHE A 140 0.96 7.61 4.64
N ALA A 141 0.92 8.80 5.24
CA ALA A 141 2.11 9.41 5.82
C ALA A 141 1.81 10.32 7.01
N CYS A 142 2.84 10.72 7.75
CA CYS A 142 2.73 11.74 8.78
C CYS A 142 2.90 13.13 8.16
N GLY A 143 1.93 14.02 8.39
CA GLY A 143 1.94 15.37 7.82
C GLY A 143 2.66 16.41 8.69
N GLU A 144 3.06 16.03 9.90
CA GLU A 144 3.66 16.95 10.87
C GLU A 144 4.96 17.58 10.37
N HIS A 145 5.22 18.78 10.87
CA HIS A 145 6.34 19.64 10.47
C HIS A 145 6.39 19.86 8.94
N ASN A 146 5.24 20.21 8.34
CA ASN A 146 5.11 20.48 6.91
C ASN A 146 5.64 19.34 6.01
N GLY A 147 5.38 18.09 6.42
CA GLY A 147 5.78 16.89 5.67
C GLY A 147 7.21 16.41 5.93
N LEU A 148 7.97 17.03 6.84
CA LEU A 148 9.31 16.54 7.22
C LEU A 148 9.27 15.11 7.79
N HIS A 149 8.24 14.78 8.58
CA HIS A 149 8.08 13.42 9.10
C HIS A 149 7.84 12.38 7.98
N CYS A 150 7.13 12.75 6.91
CA CYS A 150 6.96 11.91 5.72
C CYS A 150 8.28 11.76 4.95
N LYS A 151 9.01 12.86 4.74
CA LYS A 151 10.18 12.92 3.85
C LYS A 151 11.42 12.31 4.48
N ASP A 152 11.75 12.77 5.68
CA ASP A 152 13.01 12.46 6.36
C ASP A 152 12.78 11.49 7.53
N GLY A 153 11.58 11.50 8.11
CA GLY A 153 11.20 10.64 9.24
C GLY A 153 10.76 9.23 8.86
N LEU A 154 10.77 8.87 7.58
CA LEU A 154 10.32 7.57 7.06
C LEU A 154 8.86 7.21 7.43
N MET A 155 8.09 8.14 7.98
CA MET A 155 6.71 7.92 8.44
C MET A 155 5.75 7.92 7.25
N ARG A 156 5.91 6.93 6.36
CA ARG A 156 5.10 6.75 5.17
C ARG A 156 5.12 5.30 4.69
N PHE A 157 3.98 4.82 4.20
CA PHE A 157 3.87 3.51 3.59
C PHE A 157 2.64 3.43 2.67
N VAL A 158 2.61 2.35 1.88
CA VAL A 158 1.51 2.05 0.97
C VAL A 158 0.98 0.68 1.31
N VAL A 159 -0.35 0.55 1.31
CA VAL A 159 -1.02 -0.76 1.34
C VAL A 159 -1.96 -0.87 0.15
N PHE A 160 -2.05 -2.06 -0.42
CA PHE A 160 -3.07 -2.40 -1.40
C PHE A 160 -3.89 -3.57 -0.83
N PRO A 161 -5.03 -3.29 -0.17
CA PRO A 161 -5.91 -4.33 0.34
C PRO A 161 -6.44 -5.21 -0.79
N MET A 162 -6.32 -6.52 -0.61
CA MET A 162 -6.83 -7.53 -1.53
C MET A 162 -8.21 -8.02 -1.09
N PHE A 163 -8.95 -8.67 -2.00
CA PHE A 163 -10.13 -9.43 -1.60
C PHE A 163 -9.71 -10.59 -0.69
N ARG A 164 -10.41 -10.76 0.43
CA ARG A 164 -10.25 -11.95 1.28
C ARG A 164 -10.85 -13.12 0.51
N GLY A 165 -10.06 -14.18 0.32
CA GLY A 165 -10.24 -15.18 -0.75
C GLY A 165 -11.69 -15.51 -1.15
N TRP A 166 -11.95 -15.50 -2.45
CA TRP A 166 -12.72 -16.58 -3.04
C TRP A 166 -11.74 -17.74 -3.22
N ASN A 167 -11.99 -18.83 -2.52
CA ASN A 167 -11.32 -20.10 -2.82
C ASN A 167 -11.74 -20.49 -4.24
N TYR A 168 -10.78 -20.68 -5.14
CA TYR A 168 -10.94 -21.61 -6.26
C TYR A 168 -10.19 -22.89 -5.88
#